data_AF-A0A7C5XC06-F1
#
_entry.id   AF-A0A7C5XC06-F1
#
_cell.length_a   1.000
_cell.length_b   1.000
_cell.length_c   1.000
_cell.angle_alpha   90.00
_cell.angle_beta   90.00
_cell.angle_gamma   90.00
#
_symmetry.space_group_name_H-M   'P 1'
#
loop_
_entity.id
_entity.type
_entity.pdbx_description
1 polymer ?
#
loop_
_entity_poly.entity_id
_entity_poly.type
_entity_poly.pdbx_seq_one_letter_code
_entity_poly.pdbx_strand_id
1 'polypeptide(L)'
;MRWTLIGPNFTIYQYERAERRTKYLGPASFPDASAVRAAEAAAAAAAGARNVDVPPSHLLNMYSVEHSGRLSLSWKVGSNAFFAVIYAGKSAVRVYIYLRSKITGWKPKKIMTTDMSGLVTAALRYRAFHVITALQRFYSQIMQTAREAREILRRGLMRLGERWRREARPDFEEDLRLFASSNRQLLQIAGLSELAEEVERLTEGHVTKPEALRIFHESCNTNGGPGAGRAGAQGV
;
A
#
# COMPACT_ATOMS: atom_id res chain seq x y z
N MET A 1 10.06 -10.96 -8.10
CA MET A 1 10.22 -10.06 -6.92
C MET A 1 9.69 -8.69 -7.29
N ARG A 2 8.79 -8.07 -6.51
CA ARG A 2 8.27 -6.71 -6.77
C ARG A 2 9.01 -5.67 -5.93
N TRP A 3 9.20 -4.47 -6.48
CA TRP A 3 9.70 -3.31 -5.74
C TRP A 3 9.07 -2.03 -6.26
N THR A 4 9.16 -1.00 -5.42
CA THR A 4 8.63 0.32 -5.65
C THR A 4 9.77 1.30 -5.79
N LEU A 5 9.66 2.20 -6.77
CA LEU A 5 10.56 3.32 -6.98
C LEU A 5 9.78 4.61 -6.72
N ILE A 6 10.27 5.45 -5.81
CA ILE A 6 9.72 6.76 -5.54
C ILE A 6 10.69 7.78 -6.14
N GLY A 7 10.22 8.49 -7.16
CA GLY A 7 10.98 9.47 -7.90
C GLY A 7 11.13 10.81 -7.17
N PRO A 8 11.90 11.75 -7.74
CA PRO A 8 12.21 13.03 -7.10
C PRO A 8 11.02 13.95 -6.82
N ASN A 9 9.86 13.68 -7.42
CA ASN A 9 8.60 14.40 -7.19
C ASN A 9 7.58 13.53 -6.45
N PHE A 10 8.05 12.49 -5.73
CA PHE A 10 7.21 11.49 -5.08
C PHE A 10 6.30 10.66 -6.02
N THR A 11 6.56 10.70 -7.33
CA THR A 11 5.91 9.79 -8.28
C THR A 11 6.32 8.35 -7.98
N ILE A 12 5.33 7.47 -7.85
CA ILE A 12 5.54 6.07 -7.50
C ILE A 12 5.48 5.22 -8.76
N TYR A 13 6.51 4.41 -8.97
CA TYR A 13 6.62 3.47 -10.08
C TYR A 13 6.77 2.06 -9.54
N GLN A 14 6.00 1.12 -10.08
CA GLN A 14 6.07 -0.27 -9.69
C GLN A 14 6.87 -1.10 -10.69
N TYR A 15 7.65 -2.03 -10.17
CA TYR A 15 8.48 -2.92 -10.97
C TYR A 15 8.40 -4.35 -10.45
N GLU A 16 8.59 -5.29 -11.36
CA GLU A 16 8.68 -6.71 -11.07
C GLU A 16 9.88 -7.32 -11.79
N ARG A 17 10.69 -8.09 -11.05
CA ARG A 17 11.74 -8.92 -11.60
C ARG A 17 11.10 -10.22 -12.06
N ALA A 18 11.06 -10.38 -13.37
CA ALA A 18 10.73 -11.61 -14.07
C ALA A 18 12.04 -12.22 -14.58
N GLU A 19 12.48 -13.32 -13.98
CA GLU A 19 13.68 -14.10 -14.36
C GLU A 19 14.91 -13.28 -14.78
N ARG A 20 15.02 -12.92 -16.07
CA ARG A 20 16.14 -12.17 -16.68
C ARG A 20 15.91 -10.68 -16.91
N ARG A 21 14.69 -10.16 -16.72
CA ARG A 21 14.35 -8.74 -17.02
C ARG A 21 13.56 -8.09 -15.89
N THR A 22 13.74 -6.78 -15.78
CA THR A 22 12.88 -5.92 -14.97
C THR A 22 11.69 -5.48 -15.82
N LYS A 23 10.48 -5.83 -15.40
CA LYS A 23 9.22 -5.39 -15.99
C LYS A 23 8.71 -4.17 -15.24
N TYR A 24 8.48 -3.07 -15.96
CA TYR A 24 7.78 -1.90 -15.44
C TYR A 24 6.28 -2.19 -15.43
N LEU A 25 5.62 -1.96 -14.29
CA LEU A 25 4.20 -2.23 -14.10
C LEU A 25 3.32 -0.97 -14.25
N GLY A 26 3.92 0.21 -14.41
CA GLY A 26 3.21 1.47 -14.53
C GLY A 26 3.38 2.38 -13.30
N PRO A 27 2.83 3.60 -13.38
CA PRO A 27 2.70 4.47 -12.23
C PRO A 27 1.68 3.88 -11.26
N ALA A 28 1.93 4.01 -9.97
CA ALA A 28 0.95 3.68 -8.93
C ALA A 28 0.43 4.97 -8.31
N SER A 29 -0.89 5.06 -8.15
CA SER A 29 -1.51 6.12 -7.37
C SER A 29 -1.18 5.91 -5.90
N PHE A 30 -0.97 7.02 -5.20
CA PHE A 30 -0.78 6.98 -3.76
C PHE A 30 -2.12 6.60 -3.10
N PRO A 31 -2.13 5.68 -2.12
CA PRO A 31 -3.32 5.48 -1.33
C PRO A 31 -3.55 6.75 -0.49
N ASP A 32 -4.56 7.52 -0.86
CA ASP A 32 -4.98 8.72 -0.14
C ASP A 32 -6.10 8.37 0.84
N ALA A 33 -5.95 8.82 2.08
CA ALA A 33 -6.98 8.85 3.11
C ALA A 33 -8.35 9.31 2.57
N SER A 34 -8.40 10.39 1.78
CA SER A 34 -9.66 10.88 1.22
C SER A 34 -10.31 9.88 0.26
N ALA A 35 -9.52 9.24 -0.60
CA ALA A 35 -9.97 8.19 -1.50
C ALA A 35 -10.41 6.93 -0.72
N VAL A 36 -9.73 6.61 0.37
CA VAL A 36 -10.07 5.50 1.27
C VAL A 36 -11.42 5.73 1.94
N ARG A 37 -11.67 6.92 2.47
CA ARG A 37 -12.98 7.30 3.03
C ARG A 37 -14.08 7.38 1.98
N ALA A 38 -13.79 7.90 0.78
CA ALA A 38 -14.75 7.96 -0.30
C ALA A 38 -15.16 6.55 -0.78
N ALA A 39 -14.20 5.63 -0.90
CA ALA A 39 -14.45 4.23 -1.22
C ALA A 39 -15.32 3.56 -0.16
N GLU A 40 -15.05 3.78 1.13
CA GLU A 40 -15.92 3.27 2.21
C GLU A 40 -17.34 3.85 2.11
N ALA A 41 -17.48 5.16 1.96
CA ALA A 41 -18.78 5.83 1.92
C ALA A 41 -19.65 5.37 0.73
N ALA A 42 -19.05 5.28 -0.47
CA ALA A 42 -19.72 4.78 -1.67
C ALA A 42 -20.16 3.33 -1.50
N ALA A 43 -19.35 2.54 -0.81
CA ALA A 43 -19.62 1.13 -0.61
C ALA A 43 -20.63 0.86 0.51
N ALA A 44 -20.67 1.70 1.56
CA ALA A 44 -21.76 1.72 2.54
C ALA A 44 -23.09 2.11 1.88
N ALA A 45 -23.09 3.08 0.95
CA ALA A 45 -24.27 3.44 0.17
C ALA A 45 -24.75 2.30 -0.73
N ALA A 46 -23.84 1.52 -1.32
CA ALA A 46 -24.17 0.35 -2.13
C ALA A 46 -24.70 -0.83 -1.29
N ALA A 47 -24.15 -1.05 -0.08
CA ALA A 47 -24.63 -2.08 0.85
C ALA A 47 -26.03 -1.75 1.41
N GLY A 48 -26.39 -0.48 1.53
CA GLY A 48 -27.77 -0.06 1.85
C GLY A 48 -28.81 -0.48 0.78
N ALA A 49 -28.38 -0.79 -0.45
CA ALA A 49 -29.25 -1.19 -1.56
C ALA A 49 -29.33 -2.71 -1.79
N ARG A 50 -28.39 -3.50 -1.23
CA ARG A 50 -28.34 -4.96 -1.31
C ARG A 50 -27.70 -5.45 -0.01
N ASN A 51 -28.40 -6.27 0.79
CA ASN A 51 -28.01 -6.85 2.09
C ASN A 51 -26.65 -7.61 2.12
N VAL A 52 -25.57 -7.00 1.67
CA VAL A 52 -24.22 -7.54 1.56
C VAL A 52 -23.27 -6.44 2.04
N ASP A 53 -22.93 -6.51 3.34
CA ASP A 53 -22.04 -5.58 4.06
C ASP A 53 -20.56 -5.83 3.75
N VAL A 54 -20.17 -5.85 2.47
CA VAL A 54 -18.75 -5.91 2.14
C VAL A 54 -18.41 -4.80 1.16
N PRO A 55 -17.90 -3.66 1.67
CA PRO A 55 -17.59 -2.55 0.82
C PRO A 55 -16.44 -2.91 -0.14
N PRO A 56 -16.56 -2.71 -1.46
CA PRO A 56 -15.50 -3.12 -2.37
C PRO A 56 -14.34 -2.13 -2.38
N SER A 57 -13.11 -2.64 -2.21
CA SER A 57 -11.90 -1.83 -2.30
C SER A 57 -11.57 -1.34 -3.72
N HIS A 58 -12.20 -1.90 -4.78
CA HIS A 58 -11.93 -1.53 -6.18
C HIS A 58 -12.15 -0.04 -6.52
N LEU A 59 -12.84 0.70 -5.65
CA LEU A 59 -13.04 2.13 -5.77
C LEU A 59 -11.77 2.95 -5.50
N LEU A 60 -10.77 2.40 -4.80
CA LEU A 60 -9.47 3.07 -4.56
C LEU A 60 -8.69 3.32 -5.85
N ASN A 61 -8.91 2.50 -6.89
CA ASN A 61 -8.26 2.67 -8.19
C ASN A 61 -8.91 3.77 -9.04
N MET A 62 -10.08 4.30 -8.67
CA MET A 62 -10.79 5.32 -9.44
C MET A 62 -10.45 6.76 -9.04
N TYR A 63 -9.85 6.97 -7.87
CA TYR A 63 -9.56 8.31 -7.36
C TYR A 63 -8.07 8.65 -7.52
N SER A 64 -7.76 9.38 -8.59
CA SER A 64 -6.47 10.07 -8.73
C SER A 64 -6.65 11.49 -8.20
N VAL A 65 -6.01 11.81 -7.06
CA VAL A 65 -6.07 13.14 -6.46
C VAL A 65 -4.81 13.93 -6.79
N GLU A 66 -5.00 15.04 -7.50
CA GLU A 66 -3.96 16.03 -7.76
C GLU A 66 -3.52 16.70 -6.44
N HIS A 67 -2.25 16.53 -6.10
CA HIS A 67 -1.67 17.14 -4.90
C HIS A 67 -1.23 18.58 -5.19
N SER A 68 -1.96 19.56 -4.65
CA SER A 68 -1.59 20.97 -4.65
C SER A 68 -0.52 21.26 -3.59
N GLY A 69 0.73 21.28 -4.04
CA GLY A 69 1.91 21.57 -3.20
C GLY A 69 3.05 20.62 -3.55
N ARG A 70 3.89 21.01 -4.50
CA ARG A 70 4.86 20.12 -5.15
C ARG A 70 5.94 19.64 -4.17
N LEU A 71 5.71 18.50 -3.52
CA LEU A 71 6.72 17.80 -2.72
C LEU A 71 7.91 17.44 -3.61
N SER A 72 9.14 17.66 -3.13
CA SER A 72 10.34 17.37 -3.91
C SER A 72 11.47 16.82 -3.07
N LEU A 73 12.11 15.76 -3.59
CA LEU A 73 13.38 15.20 -3.14
C LEU A 73 14.56 15.76 -3.93
N SER A 74 14.38 16.90 -4.59
CA SER A 74 15.43 17.59 -5.35
C SER A 74 15.87 18.86 -4.62
N TRP A 75 17.17 19.16 -4.62
CA TRP A 75 17.70 20.41 -4.05
C TRP A 75 18.86 20.94 -4.89
N LYS A 76 19.21 22.21 -4.69
CA LYS A 76 20.30 22.87 -5.41
C LYS A 76 21.30 23.46 -4.42
N VAL A 77 22.57 23.43 -4.80
CA VAL A 77 23.67 24.09 -4.09
C VAL A 77 24.54 24.77 -5.13
N GLY A 78 24.44 26.11 -5.24
CA GLY A 78 25.03 26.85 -6.36
C GLY A 78 24.52 26.34 -7.70
N SER A 79 25.43 26.02 -8.63
CA SER A 79 25.12 25.46 -9.96
C SER A 79 24.81 23.95 -9.95
N ASN A 80 24.92 23.29 -8.79
CA ASN A 80 24.76 21.85 -8.68
C ASN A 80 23.31 21.50 -8.32
N ALA A 81 22.70 20.60 -9.07
CA ALA A 81 21.38 20.06 -8.76
C ALA A 81 21.50 18.62 -8.27
N PHE A 82 20.88 18.34 -7.13
CA PHE A 82 20.81 17.03 -6.51
C PHE A 82 19.38 16.53 -6.54
N PHE A 83 19.22 15.21 -6.61
CA PHE A 83 17.91 14.59 -6.43
C PHE A 83 18.04 13.17 -5.92
N ALA A 84 17.14 12.80 -5.01
CA ALA A 84 17.07 11.47 -4.46
C ALA A 84 15.99 10.64 -5.13
N VAL A 85 16.26 9.34 -5.23
CA VAL A 85 15.36 8.31 -5.71
C VAL A 85 15.34 7.19 -4.69
N ILE A 86 14.15 6.81 -4.22
CA ILE A 86 13.99 5.81 -3.16
C ILE A 86 13.51 4.50 -3.78
N TYR A 87 14.22 3.42 -3.50
CA TYR A 87 13.88 2.05 -3.88
C TYR A 87 13.39 1.33 -2.63
N ALA A 88 12.11 0.99 -2.59
CA ALA A 88 11.50 0.21 -1.52
C ALA A 88 11.26 -1.23 -2.02
N GLY A 89 12.02 -2.18 -1.48
CA GLY A 89 11.79 -3.62 -1.66
C GLY A 89 11.27 -4.26 -0.38
N LYS A 90 10.90 -5.56 -0.46
CA LYS A 90 10.36 -6.32 0.70
C LYS A 90 11.25 -6.27 1.95
N SER A 91 12.57 -6.21 1.80
CA SER A 91 13.52 -6.38 2.91
C SER A 91 14.41 -5.18 3.17
N ALA A 92 14.37 -4.16 2.30
CA ALA A 92 15.23 -3.00 2.44
C ALA A 92 14.70 -1.79 1.66
N VAL A 93 14.92 -0.61 2.23
CA VAL A 93 14.81 0.67 1.55
C VAL A 93 16.21 1.15 1.20
N ARG A 94 16.45 1.46 -0.08
CA ARG A 94 17.69 2.05 -0.57
C ARG A 94 17.41 3.40 -1.20
N VAL A 95 18.25 4.37 -0.93
CA VAL A 95 18.17 5.71 -1.52
C VAL A 95 19.39 5.94 -2.39
N TYR A 96 19.16 6.34 -3.64
CA TYR A 96 20.21 6.79 -4.54
C TYR A 96 20.14 8.30 -4.69
N ILE A 97 21.27 8.97 -4.46
CA ILE A 97 21.40 10.41 -4.67
C ILE A 97 22.18 10.65 -5.94
N TYR A 98 21.59 11.43 -6.84
CA TYR A 98 22.16 11.83 -8.11
C TYR A 98 22.60 13.29 -8.05
N LEU A 99 23.67 13.59 -8.77
CA LEU A 99 24.17 14.94 -9.02
C LEU A 99 24.09 15.24 -10.52
N ARG A 100 23.61 16.45 -10.82
CA ARG A 100 23.69 17.07 -12.14
C ARG A 100 24.46 18.39 -12.00
N SER A 101 25.62 18.45 -12.64
CA SER A 101 26.53 19.61 -12.56
C SER A 101 27.48 19.63 -13.76
N LYS A 102 28.34 20.65 -13.84
CA LYS A 102 29.40 20.74 -14.85
C LYS A 102 30.32 19.51 -14.83
N ILE A 103 30.70 19.01 -13.64
CA ILE A 103 31.57 17.82 -13.51
C ILE A 103 30.91 16.53 -13.99
N THR A 104 29.57 16.48 -14.05
CA THR A 104 28.83 15.34 -14.60
C THR A 104 28.46 15.53 -16.07
N GLY A 105 28.95 16.59 -16.73
CA GLY A 105 28.58 16.94 -18.11
C GLY A 105 27.11 17.34 -18.22
N TRP A 106 26.55 17.94 -17.17
CA TRP A 106 25.12 18.27 -17.03
C TRP A 106 24.17 17.08 -17.16
N LYS A 107 24.69 15.85 -17.10
CA LYS A 107 23.90 14.62 -17.02
C LYS A 107 23.80 14.15 -15.57
N PRO A 108 22.64 13.68 -15.12
CA PRO A 108 22.53 12.99 -13.84
C PRO A 108 23.52 11.84 -13.69
N LYS A 109 24.31 11.85 -12.63
CA LYS A 109 25.15 10.70 -12.23
C LYS A 109 24.88 10.35 -10.78
N LYS A 110 24.72 9.05 -10.49
CA LYS A 110 24.58 8.57 -9.13
C LYS A 110 25.89 8.82 -8.40
N ILE A 111 25.85 9.57 -7.31
CA ILE A 111 27.03 9.90 -6.50
C ILE A 111 27.03 9.21 -5.15
N MET A 112 25.88 8.72 -4.69
CA MET A 112 25.76 8.07 -3.39
C MET A 112 24.64 7.03 -3.40
N THR A 113 24.89 5.94 -2.68
CA THR A 113 23.88 4.96 -2.27
C THR A 113 23.84 4.97 -0.74
N THR A 114 22.65 5.15 -0.17
CA THR A 114 22.44 5.30 1.27
C THR A 114 21.07 4.73 1.67
N ASP A 115 20.70 4.79 2.94
CA ASP A 115 19.34 4.59 3.45
C ASP A 115 18.60 5.94 3.67
N MET A 116 17.44 5.88 4.33
CA MET A 116 16.67 7.09 4.66
C MET A 116 17.40 8.03 5.62
N SER A 117 18.17 7.50 6.56
CA SER A 117 18.92 8.29 7.54
C SER A 117 20.01 9.11 6.86
N GLY A 118 20.75 8.51 5.93
CA GLY A 118 21.76 9.24 5.15
C GLY A 118 21.16 10.22 4.13
N LEU A 119 19.92 9.99 3.66
CA LEU A 119 19.19 11.02 2.88
C LEU A 119 18.91 12.26 3.74
N VAL A 120 18.41 12.07 4.96
CA VAL A 120 18.16 13.17 5.90
C VAL A 120 19.46 13.90 6.25
N THR A 121 20.53 13.14 6.51
CA THR A 121 21.86 13.69 6.79
C THR A 121 22.39 14.53 5.62
N ALA A 122 22.24 14.04 4.38
CA ALA A 122 22.63 14.79 3.19
C ALA A 122 21.80 16.07 3.02
N ALA A 123 20.49 16.00 3.23
CA ALA A 123 19.61 17.16 3.15
C ALA A 123 19.99 18.23 4.19
N LEU A 124 20.25 17.82 5.44
CA LEU A 124 20.72 18.72 6.51
C LEU A 124 22.06 19.37 6.16
N ARG A 125 23.03 18.58 5.68
CA ARG A 125 24.36 19.07 5.28
C ARG A 125 24.28 20.17 4.21
N TYR A 126 23.35 20.05 3.27
CA TYR A 126 23.14 21.03 2.20
C TYR A 126 22.03 22.05 2.50
N ARG A 127 21.53 22.11 3.74
CA ARG A 127 20.44 22.99 4.18
C ARG A 127 19.17 22.89 3.31
N ALA A 128 18.93 21.70 2.76
CA ALA A 128 17.77 21.38 1.93
C ALA A 128 16.55 21.01 2.81
N PHE A 129 16.13 21.92 3.69
CA PHE A 129 15.07 21.66 4.67
C PHE A 129 13.73 21.28 4.03
N HIS A 130 13.43 21.78 2.83
CA HIS A 130 12.23 21.42 2.09
C HIS A 130 12.16 19.92 1.75
N VAL A 131 13.30 19.24 1.55
CA VAL A 131 13.35 17.79 1.33
C VAL A 131 12.93 17.05 2.60
N ILE A 132 13.37 17.52 3.77
CA ILE A 132 13.02 16.93 5.07
C ILE A 132 11.53 17.12 5.33
N THR A 133 11.01 18.33 5.12
CA THR A 133 9.58 18.61 5.23
C THR A 133 8.76 17.77 4.24
N ALA A 134 9.26 17.57 3.02
CA ALA A 134 8.58 16.75 2.04
C ALA A 134 8.54 15.28 2.45
N LEU A 135 9.63 14.73 2.99
CA LEU A 135 9.68 13.38 3.56
C LEU A 135 8.73 13.22 4.75
N GLN A 136 8.70 14.19 5.65
CA GLN A 136 7.78 14.18 6.80
C GLN A 136 6.32 14.19 6.35
N ARG A 137 5.95 15.08 5.43
CA ARG A 137 4.60 15.14 4.87
C ARG A 137 4.22 13.83 4.20
N PHE A 138 5.12 13.29 3.38
CA PHE A 138 4.91 12.01 2.70
C PHE A 138 4.70 10.86 3.70
N TYR A 139 5.54 10.75 4.73
CA TYR A 139 5.39 9.75 5.78
C TYR A 139 4.08 9.89 6.54
N SER A 140 3.73 11.12 6.95
CA SER A 140 2.46 11.39 7.64
C SER A 140 1.25 11.00 6.79
N GLN A 141 1.30 11.25 5.48
CA GLN A 141 0.24 10.81 4.56
C GLN A 141 0.14 9.28 4.50
N ILE A 142 1.25 8.55 4.37
CA ILE A 142 1.24 7.06 4.39
C ILE A 142 0.59 6.57 5.69
N MET A 143 1.03 7.11 6.82
CA MET A 143 0.56 6.66 8.13
C MET A 143 -0.90 7.00 8.35
N GLN A 144 -1.36 8.17 7.88
CA GLN A 144 -2.77 8.55 7.95
C GLN A 144 -3.62 7.59 7.11
N THR A 145 -3.22 7.30 5.87
CA THR A 145 -3.98 6.36 5.04
C THR A 145 -4.00 4.96 5.62
N ALA A 146 -2.88 4.47 6.17
CA ALA A 146 -2.83 3.16 6.82
C ALA A 146 -3.75 3.08 8.05
N ARG A 147 -3.84 4.17 8.83
CA ARG A 147 -4.78 4.26 9.96
C ARG A 147 -6.23 4.23 9.50
N GLU A 148 -6.58 5.00 8.48
CA GLU A 148 -7.94 5.03 7.95
C GLU A 148 -8.35 3.68 7.35
N ALA A 149 -7.46 3.07 6.55
CA ALA A 149 -7.65 1.71 6.02
C ALA A 149 -7.90 0.69 7.13
N ARG A 150 -7.10 0.75 8.20
CA ARG A 150 -7.24 -0.14 9.36
C ARG A 150 -8.57 0.07 10.08
N GLU A 151 -9.01 1.31 10.26
CA GLU A 151 -10.27 1.61 10.94
C GLU A 151 -11.49 1.11 10.14
N ILE A 152 -11.44 1.23 8.82
CA ILE A 152 -12.46 0.66 7.93
C ILE A 152 -12.51 -0.86 8.07
N LEU A 153 -11.35 -1.51 8.00
CA LEU A 153 -11.24 -2.96 8.14
C LEU A 153 -11.73 -3.42 9.52
N ARG A 154 -11.35 -2.72 10.58
CA ARG A 154 -11.78 -3.00 11.96
C ARG A 154 -13.30 -2.93 12.09
N ARG A 155 -13.95 -1.88 11.57
CA ARG A 155 -15.42 -1.76 11.56
C ARG A 155 -16.08 -2.89 10.76
N GLY A 156 -15.50 -3.26 9.62
CA GLY A 156 -15.94 -4.41 8.83
C GLY A 156 -15.86 -5.73 9.58
N LEU A 157 -14.74 -5.99 10.26
CA LEU A 157 -14.55 -7.17 11.10
C LEU A 157 -15.52 -7.21 12.29
N MET A 158 -15.78 -6.08 12.95
CA MET A 158 -16.78 -6.00 14.03
C MET A 158 -18.17 -6.42 13.55
N ARG A 159 -18.61 -5.90 12.40
CA ARG A 159 -19.88 -6.32 11.79
C ARG A 159 -19.91 -7.81 11.45
N LEU A 160 -18.80 -8.35 10.95
CA LEU A 160 -18.67 -9.78 10.66
C LEU A 160 -18.77 -10.63 11.93
N GLY A 161 -18.07 -10.24 13.01
CA GLY A 161 -18.14 -10.91 14.31
C GLY A 161 -19.52 -10.84 14.95
N GLU A 162 -20.20 -9.69 14.86
CA GLU A 162 -21.59 -9.54 15.33
C GLU A 162 -22.57 -10.40 14.54
N ARG A 163 -22.37 -10.52 13.22
CA ARG A 163 -23.19 -11.40 12.38
C ARG A 163 -22.98 -12.85 12.76
N TRP A 164 -21.73 -13.28 12.88
CA TRP A 164 -21.37 -14.64 13.28
C TRP A 164 -21.99 -15.03 14.63
N ARG A 165 -21.90 -14.15 15.65
CA ARG A 165 -22.53 -14.37 16.96
C ARG A 165 -24.06 -14.51 16.88
N ARG A 166 -24.72 -13.82 15.95
CA ARG A 166 -26.18 -13.84 15.81
C ARG A 166 -26.70 -15.01 14.97
N GLU A 167 -25.99 -15.39 13.92
CA GLU A 167 -26.52 -16.29 12.89
C GLU A 167 -26.32 -17.78 13.18
N ALA A 168 -25.61 -18.15 14.26
CA ALA A 168 -25.31 -19.55 14.60
C ALA A 168 -24.68 -20.37 13.44
N ARG A 169 -24.10 -19.67 12.45
CA ARG A 169 -23.43 -20.24 11.27
C ARG A 169 -21.93 -20.39 11.59
N PRO A 170 -21.36 -21.61 11.58
CA PRO A 170 -20.04 -21.85 12.18
C PRO A 170 -18.84 -21.55 11.28
N ASP A 171 -19.01 -21.23 9.98
CA ASP A 171 -17.86 -21.02 9.09
C ASP A 171 -17.44 -19.54 9.01
N PHE A 172 -16.94 -19.02 10.14
CA PHE A 172 -16.34 -17.69 10.18
C PHE A 172 -15.13 -17.58 9.24
N GLU A 173 -14.45 -18.70 8.98
CA GLU A 173 -13.25 -18.73 8.16
C GLU A 173 -13.56 -18.40 6.69
N GLU A 174 -14.64 -18.95 6.12
CA GLU A 174 -15.12 -18.61 4.78
C GLU A 174 -15.53 -17.14 4.67
N ASP A 175 -16.30 -16.64 5.64
CA ASP A 175 -16.71 -15.23 5.69
C ASP A 175 -15.50 -14.29 5.79
N LEU A 176 -14.50 -14.66 6.59
CA LEU A 176 -13.26 -13.90 6.71
C LEU A 176 -12.45 -13.92 5.40
N ARG A 177 -12.42 -15.04 4.67
CA ARG A 177 -11.80 -15.12 3.34
C ARG A 177 -12.51 -14.22 2.33
N LEU A 178 -13.84 -14.21 2.32
CA LEU A 178 -14.64 -13.32 1.46
C LEU A 178 -14.38 -11.85 1.81
N PHE A 179 -14.41 -11.51 3.10
CA PHE A 179 -14.06 -10.19 3.59
C PHE A 179 -12.65 -9.77 3.14
N ALA A 180 -11.65 -10.63 3.34
CA ALA A 180 -10.27 -10.35 2.99
C ALA A 180 -10.06 -10.21 1.47
N SER A 181 -10.74 -11.00 0.66
CA SER A 181 -10.68 -10.91 -0.80
C SER A 181 -11.24 -9.58 -1.31
N SER A 182 -12.35 -9.12 -0.73
CA SER A 182 -13.05 -7.88 -1.13
C SER A 182 -12.33 -6.62 -0.64
N ASN A 183 -11.58 -6.76 0.47
CA ASN A 183 -10.80 -5.68 1.08
C ASN A 183 -9.29 -5.82 0.86
N ARG A 184 -8.87 -6.56 -0.17
CA ARG A 184 -7.45 -6.83 -0.44
C ARG A 184 -6.57 -5.59 -0.51
N GLN A 185 -7.02 -4.54 -1.22
CA GLN A 185 -6.23 -3.31 -1.33
C GLN A 185 -6.12 -2.61 0.03
N LEU A 186 -7.21 -2.68 0.82
CA LEU A 186 -7.30 -2.46 2.27
C LEU A 186 -6.09 -3.02 3.03
N LEU A 187 -6.04 -4.34 2.98
CA LEU A 187 -5.11 -5.20 3.71
C LEU A 187 -3.66 -5.00 3.28
N GLN A 188 -3.40 -4.59 2.04
CA GLN A 188 -2.04 -4.29 1.57
C GLN A 188 -1.45 -3.02 2.21
N ILE A 189 -2.31 -2.15 2.76
CA ILE A 189 -1.91 -0.86 3.35
C ILE A 189 -2.03 -0.91 4.88
N ALA A 190 -2.98 -1.68 5.41
CA ALA A 190 -3.16 -1.85 6.84
C ALA A 190 -2.18 -2.86 7.44
N GLY A 191 -1.72 -2.60 8.67
CA GLY A 191 -0.95 -3.58 9.45
C GLY A 191 -1.79 -4.85 9.71
N LEU A 192 -1.34 -5.99 9.18
CA LEU A 192 -2.08 -7.24 9.24
C LEU A 192 -2.09 -7.90 10.62
N SER A 193 -1.00 -7.74 11.39
CA SER A 193 -0.87 -8.37 12.71
C SER A 193 -1.97 -7.94 13.65
N GLU A 194 -2.28 -6.65 13.67
CA GLU A 194 -3.25 -6.14 14.62
C GLU A 194 -4.70 -6.36 14.18
N LEU A 195 -4.94 -6.50 12.86
CA LEU A 195 -6.24 -6.95 12.37
C LEU A 195 -6.48 -8.42 12.71
N ALA A 196 -5.43 -9.24 12.71
CA ALA A 196 -5.52 -10.65 13.10
C ALA A 196 -5.77 -10.83 14.60
N GLU A 197 -5.18 -9.99 15.45
CA GLU A 197 -5.52 -9.90 16.88
C GLU A 197 -6.99 -9.53 17.10
N GLU A 198 -7.51 -8.62 16.28
CA GLU A 198 -8.91 -8.22 16.33
C GLU A 198 -9.85 -9.38 15.97
N VAL A 199 -9.51 -10.18 14.94
CA VAL A 199 -10.25 -11.39 14.56
C VAL A 199 -10.29 -12.41 15.69
N GLU A 200 -9.14 -12.74 16.26
CA GLU A 200 -9.03 -13.70 17.36
C GLU A 200 -9.87 -13.29 18.56
N ARG A 201 -9.86 -11.99 18.88
CA ARG A 201 -10.70 -11.43 19.93
C ARG A 201 -12.20 -11.50 19.61
N LEU A 202 -12.59 -11.15 18.38
CA LEU A 202 -14.01 -11.13 17.97
C LEU A 202 -14.64 -12.51 17.90
N THR A 203 -13.82 -13.52 17.63
CA THR A 203 -14.22 -14.93 17.50
C THR A 203 -13.98 -15.74 18.78
N GLU A 204 -13.57 -15.09 19.87
CA GLU A 204 -13.26 -15.73 21.15
C GLU A 204 -12.25 -16.88 21.01
N GLY A 205 -11.29 -16.73 20.09
CA GLY A 205 -10.26 -17.72 19.78
C GLY A 205 -10.67 -18.81 18.79
N HIS A 206 -11.89 -18.78 18.24
CA HIS A 206 -12.32 -19.75 17.22
C HIS A 206 -11.51 -19.64 15.92
N VAL A 207 -11.11 -18.42 15.53
CA VAL A 207 -10.07 -18.20 14.52
C VAL A 207 -8.87 -17.57 15.18
N THR A 208 -7.77 -18.29 15.24
CA THR A 208 -6.55 -17.84 15.91
C THR A 208 -5.85 -16.74 15.10
N LYS A 209 -5.03 -15.92 15.77
CA LYS A 209 -4.24 -14.87 15.10
C LYS A 209 -3.38 -15.41 13.95
N PRO A 210 -2.67 -16.56 14.07
CA PRO A 210 -1.94 -17.15 12.95
C PRO A 210 -2.83 -17.53 11.76
N GLU A 211 -4.04 -18.05 11.99
CA GLU A 211 -5.00 -18.40 10.94
C GLU A 211 -5.54 -17.16 10.23
N ALA A 212 -5.91 -16.13 10.98
CA ALA A 212 -6.33 -14.85 10.41
C ALA A 212 -5.22 -14.21 9.58
N LEU A 213 -3.97 -14.21 10.08
CA LEU A 213 -2.80 -13.75 9.33
C LEU A 213 -2.61 -14.54 8.04
N ARG A 214 -2.74 -15.87 8.09
CA ARG A 214 -2.65 -16.73 6.91
C ARG A 214 -3.69 -16.31 5.86
N ILE A 215 -4.96 -16.16 6.26
CA ILE A 215 -6.05 -15.74 5.36
C ILE A 215 -5.76 -14.37 4.74
N PHE A 216 -5.37 -13.38 5.55
CA PHE A 216 -5.05 -12.05 5.03
C PHE A 216 -3.86 -12.07 4.06
N HIS A 217 -2.82 -12.85 4.35
CA HIS A 217 -1.68 -13.00 3.46
C HIS A 217 -2.05 -13.70 2.15
N GLU A 218 -2.87 -14.76 2.20
CA GLU A 218 -3.38 -15.45 1.01
C GLU A 218 -4.17 -14.50 0.12
N SER A 219 -5.08 -13.71 0.69
CA SER A 219 -5.83 -12.68 -0.05
C SER A 219 -4.92 -11.60 -0.64
N CYS A 220 -3.87 -11.19 0.06
CA CYS A 220 -2.91 -10.21 -0.46
C CYS A 220 -2.06 -10.75 -1.62
N ASN A 221 -1.74 -12.04 -1.62
CA ASN A 221 -0.78 -12.68 -2.54
C ASN A 221 -1.41 -13.30 -3.80
N THR A 222 -2.71 -13.59 -3.80
CA THR A 222 -3.40 -14.20 -4.96
C THR A 222 -3.45 -13.25 -6.16
N ASN A 223 -2.64 -13.45 -7.21
CA ASN A 223 -2.72 -12.64 -8.45
C ASN A 223 -3.95 -12.97 -9.33
N GLY A 224 -5.03 -13.53 -8.79
CA GLY A 224 -6.22 -13.93 -9.56
C GLY A 224 -7.43 -13.09 -9.18
N GLY A 225 -7.98 -12.36 -10.15
CA GLY A 225 -9.39 -11.96 -10.08
C GLY A 225 -10.30 -13.20 -10.14
N PRO A 226 -11.60 -13.05 -9.85
CA PRO A 226 -12.53 -14.15 -9.89
C PRO A 226 -12.73 -14.65 -11.33
N GLY A 227 -12.52 -15.95 -11.54
CA GLY A 227 -13.03 -16.67 -12.71
C GLY A 227 -12.10 -16.80 -13.92
N ALA A 228 -11.34 -17.89 -13.97
CA ALA A 228 -11.10 -18.64 -15.20
C ALA A 228 -10.72 -20.10 -14.85
N GLY A 229 -11.70 -21.01 -14.95
CA GLY A 229 -11.45 -22.40 -15.32
C GLY A 229 -11.10 -23.41 -14.22
N ARG A 230 -12.03 -23.70 -13.31
CA ARG A 230 -12.32 -25.11 -13.00
C ARG A 230 -13.40 -25.57 -13.99
N ALA A 231 -12.98 -26.07 -15.14
CA ALA A 231 -13.80 -26.92 -15.99
C ALA A 231 -13.09 -28.27 -16.06
N GLY A 232 -13.87 -29.32 -15.86
CA GLY A 232 -13.44 -30.63 -15.41
C GLY A 232 -12.41 -31.34 -16.29
N ALA A 233 -11.49 -32.00 -15.60
CA ALA A 233 -11.02 -33.29 -16.03
C ALA A 233 -12.15 -34.32 -15.87
N GLN A 234 -12.70 -34.77 -16.99
CA GLN A 234 -13.27 -36.10 -17.24
C GLN A 234 -12.85 -36.38 -18.68
N GLY A 235 -12.12 -37.43 -19.07
CA GLY A 235 -12.12 -38.80 -18.62
C GLY A 235 -12.42 -39.66 -19.86
N VAL A 236 -11.45 -40.48 -20.25
CA VAL A 236 -11.37 -41.41 -21.41
C VAL A 236 -10.90 -40.81 -22.74
#